data_AF-A0A2T5GK68-F1
#
_entry.id   AF-A0A2T5GK68-F1
#
_cell.length_a   1.000
_cell.length_b   1.000
_cell.length_c   1.000
_cell.angle_alpha   90.00
_cell.angle_beta   90.00
_cell.angle_gamma   90.00
#
_symmetry.space_group_name_H-M   'P 1'
#
loop_
_entity.id
_entity.type
_entity.pdbx_description
1 polymer ?
#
loop_
_entity_poly.entity_id
_entity_poly.type
_entity_poly.pdbx_seq_one_letter_code
_entity_poly.pdbx_strand_id
1 'polypeptide(L)'
;MSEPNRTTFIALVVLDDAIRRLQTAGSLKPPEHGVRLALAYLYSLCLSKNRDPFDSLWLTLLGRDRHPPDFRVTWAGTQFSRICQDIGVPHDINLIEALAKGRADPKPNPQRPAQLGTTYRTR
;
A
#
# COMPACT_ATOMS: atom_id res chain seq x y z
N MET A 1 12.77 -9.61 17.13
CA MET A 1 11.96 -8.45 16.72
C MET A 1 10.60 -8.98 16.30
N SER A 2 9.51 -8.37 16.76
CA SER A 2 8.15 -8.81 16.44
C SER A 2 7.84 -8.43 14.99
N GLU A 3 7.43 -9.40 14.17
CA GLU A 3 6.93 -9.11 12.83
C GLU A 3 5.79 -8.08 12.91
N PRO A 4 5.69 -7.12 11.98
CA PRO A 4 4.53 -6.25 11.92
C PRO A 4 3.27 -7.10 11.80
N ASN A 5 2.24 -6.78 12.61
CA ASN A 5 0.94 -7.45 12.49
C ASN A 5 0.52 -7.44 11.02
N ARG A 6 0.02 -8.58 10.51
CA ARG A 6 -0.42 -8.77 9.13
C ARG A 6 -1.29 -7.60 8.62
N THR A 7 -2.16 -7.06 9.46
CA THR A 7 -3.01 -5.91 9.11
C THR A 7 -2.21 -4.61 8.92
N THR A 8 -1.20 -4.37 9.76
CA THR A 8 -0.24 -3.26 9.60
C THR A 8 0.54 -3.41 8.30
N PHE A 9 1.03 -4.62 8.00
CA PHE A 9 1.71 -4.88 6.74
C PHE A 9 0.81 -4.60 5.53
N ILE A 10 -0.43 -5.07 5.53
CA ILE A 10 -1.41 -4.80 4.46
C ILE A 10 -1.65 -3.28 4.31
N ALA A 11 -1.85 -2.56 5.41
CA ALA A 11 -2.04 -1.11 5.37
C ALA A 11 -0.83 -0.39 4.76
N LEU A 12 0.38 -0.80 5.12
CA LEU A 12 1.61 -0.25 4.54
C LEU A 12 1.75 -0.56 3.04
N VAL A 13 1.39 -1.77 2.60
CA VAL A 13 1.36 -2.14 1.17
C VAL A 13 0.40 -1.24 0.39
N VAL A 14 -0.80 -1.00 0.93
CA VAL A 14 -1.80 -0.13 0.29
C VAL A 14 -1.29 1.30 0.16
N LEU A 15 -0.62 1.84 1.19
CA LEU A 15 -0.05 3.19 1.13
C LEU A 15 1.13 3.27 0.16
N ASP A 16 2.00 2.27 0.17
CA ASP A 16 3.16 2.23 -0.72
C ASP A 16 2.69 2.14 -2.18
N ASP A 17 1.67 1.33 -2.50
CA ASP A 17 1.05 1.30 -3.84
C ASP A 17 0.46 2.66 -4.24
N ALA A 18 -0.26 3.31 -3.33
CA ALA A 18 -0.82 4.65 -3.54
C ALA A 18 0.27 5.70 -3.86
N ILE A 19 1.42 5.65 -3.17
CA ILE A 19 2.57 6.52 -3.43
C ILE A 19 3.16 6.24 -4.82
N ARG A 20 3.29 4.97 -5.22
CA ARG A 20 3.79 4.63 -6.56
C ARG A 20 2.83 5.05 -7.67
N ARG A 21 1.52 4.88 -7.46
CA ARG A 21 0.48 5.38 -8.38
C ARG A 21 0.57 6.89 -8.53
N LEU A 22 0.83 7.62 -7.45
CA LEU A 22 1.10 9.06 -7.50
C LEU A 22 2.32 9.40 -8.37
N GLN A 23 3.41 8.63 -8.26
CA GLN A 23 4.63 8.85 -9.04
C GLN A 23 4.47 8.54 -10.54
N THR A 24 3.65 7.54 -10.88
CA THR A 24 3.56 7.00 -12.25
C THR A 24 2.35 7.51 -13.03
N ALA A 25 1.22 7.71 -12.35
CA ALA A 25 -0.06 8.09 -12.96
C ALA A 25 -0.58 9.46 -12.47
N GLY A 26 0.13 10.11 -11.54
CA GLY A 26 -0.29 11.39 -10.96
C GLY A 26 -1.31 11.24 -9.83
N SER A 27 -1.92 12.36 -9.44
CA SER A 27 -2.81 12.45 -8.27
C SER A 27 -3.90 11.38 -8.24
N LEU A 28 -4.11 10.78 -7.08
CA LEU A 28 -5.18 9.80 -6.91
C LEU A 28 -6.55 10.45 -7.13
N LYS A 29 -7.42 9.76 -7.87
CA LYS A 29 -8.79 10.20 -8.11
C LYS A 29 -9.72 9.57 -7.09
N PRO A 30 -10.45 10.34 -6.28
CA PRO A 30 -11.44 9.78 -5.37
C PRO A 30 -12.48 8.94 -6.13
N PRO A 31 -12.96 7.83 -5.54
CA PRO A 31 -12.74 7.43 -4.14
C PRO A 31 -11.67 6.34 -3.95
N GLU A 32 -10.64 6.62 -3.14
CA GLU A 32 -9.61 5.64 -2.73
C GLU A 32 -9.91 5.10 -1.31
N HIS A 33 -10.98 4.31 -1.18
CA HIS A 33 -11.44 3.80 0.12
C HIS A 33 -10.38 2.97 0.86
N GLY A 34 -9.61 2.17 0.12
CA GLY A 34 -8.52 1.36 0.70
C GLY A 34 -7.44 2.21 1.36
N VAL A 35 -7.03 3.30 0.71
CA VAL A 35 -6.04 4.26 1.24
C VAL A 35 -6.57 4.95 2.49
N ARG A 36 -7.84 5.38 2.47
CA ARG A 36 -8.48 5.99 3.65
C ARG A 36 -8.53 5.03 4.84
N LEU A 37 -8.91 3.78 4.59
CA LEU A 37 -8.98 2.76 5.64
C LEU A 37 -7.59 2.43 6.19
N ALA A 38 -6.58 2.34 5.32
CA ALA A 38 -5.20 2.15 5.73
C ALA A 38 -4.70 3.29 6.62
N LEU A 39 -4.91 4.56 6.22
CA LEU A 39 -4.55 5.72 7.05
C LEU A 39 -5.28 5.73 8.39
N ALA A 40 -6.59 5.46 8.41
CA ALA A 40 -7.37 5.41 9.65
C ALA A 40 -6.90 4.28 10.58
N TYR A 41 -6.58 3.10 10.03
CA TYR A 41 -6.04 1.99 10.78
C TYR A 41 -4.68 2.35 11.40
N LEU A 42 -3.75 2.89 10.62
CA LEU A 42 -2.44 3.28 11.13
C LEU A 42 -2.54 4.39 12.18
N TYR A 43 -3.42 5.38 12.00
CA TYR A 43 -3.71 6.38 13.02
C TYR A 43 -4.21 5.75 14.33
N SER A 44 -5.07 4.74 14.26
CA SER A 44 -5.59 4.05 15.45
C SER A 44 -4.48 3.37 16.27
N LEU A 45 -3.42 2.90 15.60
CA LEU A 45 -2.26 2.26 16.20
C LEU A 45 -1.20 3.26 16.70
N CYS A 46 -1.21 4.50 16.20
CA CYS A 46 -0.23 5.50 16.60
C CYS A 46 -0.33 5.86 18.09
N LEU A 47 0.84 5.89 18.72
CA LEU A 47 0.99 6.29 20.13
C LEU A 47 0.97 7.81 20.30
N SER A 48 1.42 8.56 19.30
CA SER A 48 1.53 10.03 19.36
C SER A 48 0.18 10.75 19.38
N LYS A 49 -0.92 10.07 18.99
CA LYS A 49 -2.26 10.63 18.73
C LYS A 49 -2.27 11.85 17.79
N ASN A 50 -1.15 12.11 17.11
CA ASN A 50 -1.05 13.17 16.12
C ASN A 50 -1.63 12.69 14.78
N ARG A 51 -2.64 13.42 14.28
CA ARG A 51 -3.32 13.12 13.02
C ARG A 51 -2.68 13.82 11.82
N ASP A 52 -1.92 14.89 12.04
CA ASP A 52 -1.32 15.73 10.99
C ASP A 52 -0.55 14.95 9.91
N PRO A 53 0.32 13.97 10.22
CA PRO A 53 1.03 13.23 9.17
C PRO A 53 0.09 12.42 8.27
N PHE A 54 -1.02 11.90 8.81
CA PHE A 54 -2.01 11.13 8.05
C PHE A 54 -2.86 12.02 7.14
N ASP A 55 -3.31 13.16 7.65
CA ASP A 55 -4.07 14.13 6.85
C ASP A 55 -3.20 14.77 5.77
N SER A 56 -1.95 15.09 6.09
CA SER A 56 -0.98 15.62 5.13
C SER A 56 -0.68 14.62 4.02
N LEU A 57 -0.41 13.35 4.36
CA LEU A 57 -0.21 12.30 3.36
C LEU A 57 -1.46 12.11 2.50
N TRP A 58 -2.67 12.16 3.08
CA TRP A 58 -3.90 12.10 2.31
C TRP A 58 -4.04 13.24 1.29
N LEU A 59 -3.75 14.49 1.70
CA LEU A 59 -3.80 15.64 0.79
C LEU A 59 -2.74 15.57 -0.31
N THR A 60 -1.54 15.13 0.03
CA THR A 60 -0.43 14.84 -0.89
C THR A 60 -0.83 13.79 -1.93
N LEU A 61 -1.40 12.66 -1.50
CA LEU A 61 -1.85 11.60 -2.40
C LEU A 61 -2.97 12.07 -3.36
N LEU A 62 -3.81 13.01 -2.92
CA LEU A 62 -4.83 13.64 -3.76
C LEU A 62 -4.28 14.77 -4.64
N GLY A 63 -3.01 15.14 -4.51
CA GLY A 63 -2.41 16.32 -5.16
C GLY A 63 -3.13 17.62 -4.81
N ARG A 64 -3.71 17.70 -3.60
CA ARG A 64 -4.46 18.87 -3.10
C ARG A 64 -3.64 19.75 -2.16
N ASP A 65 -2.37 19.43 -1.99
CA ASP A 65 -1.51 20.25 -1.15
C ASP A 65 -1.33 21.64 -1.78
N ARG A 66 -1.41 22.69 -0.95
CA ARG A 66 -1.30 24.09 -1.41
C ARG A 66 0.16 24.53 -1.63
N HIS A 67 1.13 23.66 -1.42
CA HIS A 67 2.55 23.96 -1.61
C HIS A 67 3.05 23.64 -3.05
N PRO A 68 4.06 24.38 -3.54
CA PRO A 68 4.24 24.76 -4.96
C PRO A 68 4.75 23.62 -5.88
N PRO A 69 4.85 23.85 -7.21
CA PRO A 69 4.81 22.84 -8.29
C PRO A 69 5.99 21.87 -8.34
N ASP A 70 6.97 21.99 -7.44
CA ASP A 70 8.04 21.04 -7.23
C ASP A 70 7.61 20.01 -6.17
N PHE A 71 6.60 19.21 -6.51
CA PHE A 71 6.25 17.98 -5.80
C PHE A 71 7.41 16.99 -5.93
N ARG A 72 8.53 17.28 -5.25
CA ARG A 72 9.68 16.40 -5.23
C ARG A 72 9.25 15.15 -4.50
N VAL A 73 9.24 14.06 -5.26
CA VAL A 73 8.99 12.65 -4.94
C VAL A 73 9.54 12.20 -3.57
N THR A 74 10.52 12.92 -3.03
CA THR A 74 11.06 12.77 -1.67
C THR A 74 10.03 12.98 -0.55
N TRP A 75 9.03 13.85 -0.69
CA TRP A 75 8.14 14.18 0.43
C TRP A 75 7.16 13.06 0.82
N ALA A 76 6.61 12.33 -0.18
CA ALA A 76 5.74 11.18 0.08
C ALA A 76 6.49 10.03 0.78
N GLY A 77 7.77 9.83 0.43
CA GLY A 77 8.66 8.90 1.13
C GLY A 77 8.96 9.34 2.57
N THR A 78 9.15 10.64 2.81
CA THR A 78 9.35 11.20 4.16
C THR A 78 8.12 10.98 5.04
N GLN A 79 6.90 11.22 4.52
CA GLN A 79 5.67 10.97 5.28
C GLN A 79 5.45 9.49 5.56
N PHE A 80 5.75 8.61 4.60
CA PHE A 80 5.67 7.16 4.81
C PHE A 80 6.65 6.67 5.88
N SER A 81 7.90 7.13 5.83
CA SER A 81 8.92 6.85 6.84
C SER A 81 8.48 7.34 8.23
N ARG A 82 7.88 8.54 8.29
CA ARG A 82 7.34 9.09 9.54
C ARG A 82 6.21 8.25 10.12
N ILE A 83 5.26 7.83 9.28
CA ILE A 83 4.15 6.96 9.69
C ILE A 83 4.69 5.62 10.20
N CYS A 84 5.66 5.02 9.49
CA CYS A 84 6.31 3.78 9.92
C CYS A 84 6.95 3.93 11.31
N GLN A 85 7.68 5.03 11.53
CA GLN A 85 8.26 5.36 12.83
C GLN A 85 7.19 5.49 13.92
N ASP A 86 6.10 6.21 13.66
CA ASP A 86 5.06 6.50 14.64
C ASP A 86 4.24 5.25 15.06
N ILE A 87 4.15 4.24 14.19
CA ILE A 87 3.52 2.93 14.47
C ILE A 87 4.51 1.86 14.97
N GLY A 88 5.80 2.20 15.10
CA GLY A 88 6.84 1.28 15.57
C GLY A 88 7.28 0.22 14.55
N VAL A 89 7.08 0.48 13.26
CA VAL A 89 7.58 -0.38 12.17
C VAL A 89 8.87 0.21 11.60
N PRO A 90 10.00 -0.52 11.60
CA PRO A 90 11.26 -0.01 11.08
C PRO A 90 11.18 0.17 9.56
N HIS A 91 11.43 1.39 9.08
CA HIS A 91 11.57 1.69 7.66
C HIS A 91 12.98 1.33 7.18
N ASP A 92 13.25 0.03 6.98
CA ASP A 92 14.54 -0.49 6.54
C ASP A 92 14.49 -1.17 5.15
N ILE A 93 15.64 -1.63 4.65
CA ILE A 93 15.75 -2.32 3.35
C ILE A 93 14.86 -3.58 3.33
N ASN A 94 14.76 -4.30 4.46
CA ASN A 94 13.96 -5.51 4.55
C ASN A 94 12.46 -5.22 4.41
N LEU A 95 11.97 -4.13 5.01
CA LEU A 95 10.58 -3.70 4.83
C LEU A 95 10.34 -3.32 3.37
N ILE A 96 11.23 -2.56 2.74
CA ILE A 96 11.11 -2.16 1.33
C ILE A 96 11.06 -3.40 0.42
N GLU A 97 11.93 -4.39 0.66
CA GLU A 97 11.90 -5.66 -0.05
C GLU A 97 10.63 -6.47 0.23
N ALA A 98 10.16 -6.51 1.47
CA ALA A 98 8.93 -7.21 1.85
C ALA A 98 7.71 -6.58 1.18
N LEU A 99 7.63 -5.25 1.11
CA LEU A 99 6.59 -4.53 0.38
C LEU A 99 6.68 -4.80 -1.12
N ALA A 100 7.90 -4.86 -1.69
CA ALA A 100 8.10 -5.24 -3.10
C ALA A 100 7.65 -6.69 -3.38
N LYS A 101 7.96 -7.64 -2.49
CA LYS A 101 7.53 -9.04 -2.58
C LYS A 101 6.03 -9.20 -2.39
N GLY A 102 5.43 -8.47 -1.44
CA GLY A 102 3.99 -8.50 -1.16
C GLY A 102 3.12 -7.93 -2.29
N ARG A 103 3.71 -7.12 -3.17
CA ARG A 103 3.07 -6.62 -4.41
C ARG A 103 3.16 -7.57 -5.59
N ALA A 104 4.15 -8.47 -5.61
CA ALA A 104 4.23 -9.46 -6.66
C ALA A 104 3.01 -10.36 -6.48
N ASP A 105 1.99 -10.15 -7.32
CA ASP A 105 0.77 -10.94 -7.36
C ASP A 105 1.12 -12.42 -7.17
N PRO A 106 0.36 -13.19 -6.36
CA PRO A 106 0.38 -14.63 -6.53
C PRO A 106 -0.04 -14.87 -7.98
N LYS A 107 0.92 -15.28 -8.83
CA LYS A 107 0.65 -15.64 -10.23
C LYS A 107 -0.69 -16.38 -10.29
N PRO A 108 -1.62 -16.02 -11.20
CA PRO A 108 -2.78 -16.86 -11.41
C PRO A 108 -2.25 -18.24 -11.79
N ASN A 109 -2.56 -19.25 -10.99
CA ASN A 109 -2.15 -20.62 -11.21
C ASN A 109 -2.67 -21.06 -12.59
N PRO A 110 -1.85 -21.14 -13.66
CA PRO A 110 -2.33 -21.48 -14.98
C PRO A 110 -2.15 -22.98 -15.14
N GLN A 111 -2.92 -23.78 -14.40
CA GLN A 111 -2.99 -25.22 -14.61
C GLN A 111 -4.15 -25.84 -13.83
N ARG A 112 -5.35 -25.80 -14.43
CA ARG A 112 -6.19 -26.99 -14.43
C ARG A 112 -6.30 -27.42 -15.89
N PRO A 113 -5.60 -28.46 -16.36
CA PRO A 113 -5.85 -28.99 -17.69
C PRO A 113 -7.31 -29.44 -17.75
N ALA A 114 -8.02 -28.98 -18.78
CA ALA A 114 -9.32 -29.49 -19.14
C ALA A 114 -9.20 -31.00 -19.34
N GLN A 115 -9.90 -31.80 -18.54
CA GLN A 115 -10.07 -33.21 -18.82
C GLN A 115 -10.90 -33.34 -20.10
N LEU A 116 -10.23 -33.52 -21.23
CA LEU A 116 -10.80 -34.17 -22.40
C LEU A 116 -10.93 -35.66 -22.07
N GLY A 117 -12.10 -36.03 -21.55
CA GLY A 117 -12.52 -37.41 -21.32
C GLY A 117 -13.47 -37.86 -22.43
N THR A 118 -12.88 -38.51 -23.41
CA THR A 118 -13.42 -39.13 -24.62
C THR A 118 -14.78 -39.84 -24.45
N THR A 119 -15.65 -39.61 -25.42
CA THR A 119 -16.81 -40.44 -25.79
C THR A 119 -16.48 -41.94 -25.81
N TYR A 120 -17.25 -42.77 -25.10
CA TYR A 120 -17.53 -44.13 -25.56
C TYR A 120 -19.02 -44.44 -25.42
N ARG A 121 -19.57 -44.78 -26.59
CA ARG A 121 -20.91 -45.26 -26.87
C ARG A 121 -20.86 -46.78 -26.80
N THR A 122 -21.73 -47.41 -26.02
CA THR A 122 -22.15 -48.79 -26.30
C THR A 122 -23.58 -49.00 -25.83
N ARG A 123 -24.34 -49.67 -26.69
CA ARG A 123 -25.72 -50.10 -26.50
C ARG A 123 -25.81 -51.22 -25.47
#